data_AF-W8PIZ2-F1
#
_entry.id   AF-W8PIZ2-F1
#
_cell.length_a   1.000
_cell.length_b   1.000
_cell.length_c   1.000
_cell.angle_alpha   90.00
_cell.angle_beta   90.00
_cell.angle_gamma   90.00
#
_symmetry.space_group_name_H-M   'P 1'
#
loop_
_entity.id
_entity.type
_entity.pdbx_description
1 polymer ?
#
loop_
_entity_poly.entity_id
_entity_poly.type
_entity_poly.pdbx_seq_one_letter_code
_entity_poly.pdbx_strand_id
1 'polypeptide(L)' 'MERVKSILQRRLEVVKKRKELLVLEEARLVRMAKQKKNVAVKLAKVKSEKLAIMEEEARLLRALKQSAPY' A
#
# COMPACT_ATOMS: atom_id res chain seq x y z
N MET A 1 -16.23 -6.90 20.33
CA MET A 1 -15.29 -7.18 19.22
C MET A 1 -15.56 -6.39 17.95
N GLU A 2 -16.78 -5.92 17.67
CA GLU A 2 -17.10 -5.15 16.44
C GLU A 2 -16.32 -3.84 16.28
N ARG A 3 -16.11 -3.09 17.37
CA ARG A 3 -15.37 -1.82 17.30
C ARG A 3 -13.91 -2.00 16.86
N VAL A 4 -13.29 -3.13 17.22
CA VAL A 4 -11.92 -3.45 16.78
C VAL A 4 -11.90 -3.84 15.30
N LYS A 5 -12.88 -4.63 14.86
CA LYS A 5 -13.05 -4.99 13.44
C LYS A 5 -13.29 -3.75 12.56
N SER A 6 -14.13 -2.82 12.99
CA SER A 6 -14.44 -1.61 12.21
C SER A 6 -13.23 -0.69 12.07
N ILE A 7 -12.39 -0.57 13.11
CA ILE A 7 -11.13 0.19 13.04
C ILE A 7 -10.15 -0.48 12.07
N LEU A 8 -9.99 -1.81 12.15
CA LEU A 8 -9.10 -2.55 11.26
C LEU A 8 -9.56 -2.48 9.78
N GLN A 9 -10.87 -2.55 9.53
CA GLN A 9 -11.45 -2.37 8.20
C GLN A 9 -11.19 -0.96 7.66
N ARG A 10 -11.44 0.08 8.45
CA ARG A 10 -11.17 1.46 8.05
C ARG A 10 -9.69 1.70 7.76
N ARG A 11 -8.80 1.11 8.57
CA ARG A 11 -7.36 1.20 8.32
C ARG A 11 -6.96 0.46 7.04
N LEU A 12 -7.56 -0.71 6.78
CA LEU A 12 -7.34 -1.45 5.54
C LEU A 12 -7.77 -0.63 4.30
N GLU A 13 -8.89 0.07 4.34
CA GLU A 13 -9.31 0.96 3.24
C GLU A 13 -8.29 2.07 2.97
N VAL A 14 -7.78 2.71 4.02
CA VAL A 14 -6.75 3.74 3.88
C VAL A 14 -5.48 3.16 3.28
N VAL A 15 -5.06 1.97 3.72
CA VAL A 15 -3.87 1.27 3.20
C VAL A 15 -4.05 0.90 1.73
N LYS A 16 -5.24 0.42 1.33
CA LYS A 16 -5.57 0.14 -0.08
C LYS A 16 -5.48 1.39 -0.95
N LYS A 17 -6.10 2.50 -0.52
CA LYS A 17 -6.01 3.79 -1.23
C LYS A 17 -4.58 4.29 -1.36
N ARG A 18 -3.77 4.16 -0.31
CA ARG A 18 -2.32 4.51 -0.36
C ARG A 18 -1.57 3.63 -1.35
N LYS A 19 -1.86 2.33 -1.40
CA LYS A 19 -1.25 1.40 -2.37
C LYS A 19 -1.57 1.82 -3.80
N GLU A 20 -2.83 2.14 -4.09
CA GLU A 20 -3.27 2.60 -5.41
C GLU A 20 -2.51 3.86 -5.86
N LEU A 21 -2.37 4.85 -4.97
CA LEU A 21 -1.61 6.07 -5.26
C LEU A 21 -0.12 5.78 -5.57
N LEU A 22 0.50 4.87 -4.81
CA LEU A 22 1.90 4.47 -5.05
C LEU A 22 2.07 3.73 -6.37
N VAL A 23 1.10 2.90 -6.77
CA VAL A 23 1.10 2.22 -8.08
C VAL A 23 0.99 3.24 -9.23
N LEU A 24 0.12 4.24 -9.09
CA LEU A 24 -0.01 5.30 -10.10
C LEU A 24 1.27 6.15 -10.21
N GLU A 25 1.87 6.52 -9.08
CA GLU A 25 3.13 7.28 -9.06
C GLU A 25 4.28 6.46 -9.65
N GLU A 26 4.40 5.17 -9.30
CA GLU A 26 5.40 4.28 -9.89
C GLU A 26 5.22 4.20 -11.41
N ALA A 27 4.00 4.00 -11.90
CA ALA A 27 3.71 3.97 -13.33
C ALA A 27 4.08 5.29 -14.02
N ARG A 28 3.81 6.43 -13.38
CA ARG A 28 4.22 7.76 -13.87
C ARG A 28 5.74 7.89 -13.95
N LEU A 29 6.46 7.47 -12.91
CA LEU A 29 7.92 7.51 -12.87
C LEU A 29 8.56 6.57 -13.89
N VAL A 30 8.00 5.38 -14.10
CA VAL A 30 8.45 4.46 -15.16
C VAL A 30 8.29 5.10 -16.54
N ARG A 31 7.17 5.78 -16.81
CA ARG A 31 7.01 6.54 -18.07
C ARG A 31 8.04 7.66 -18.21
N MET A 32 8.32 8.40 -17.14
CA MET A 32 9.35 9.44 -17.15
C MET A 32 10.76 8.88 -17.35
N ALA A 33 11.08 7.74 -16.75
CA ALA A 33 12.36 7.05 -16.93
C ALA A 33 12.56 6.63 -18.39
N LYS A 34 11.51 6.13 -19.05
CA LYS A 34 11.54 5.85 -20.50
C LYS A 34 11.81 7.08 -21.35
N GLN A 35 11.39 8.26 -20.89
CA GLN A 35 11.72 9.56 -21.50
C GLN A 35 13.13 10.06 -21.13
N LYS A 36 14.02 9.19 -20.63
CA LYS A 36 15.40 9.50 -20.19
C LYS A 36 15.49 10.56 -19.09
N LYS A 37 14.41 10.81 -18.34
CA LYS A 37 14.44 11.71 -17.18
C LYS A 37 15.09 11.01 -15.97
N ASN A 38 15.93 11.73 -15.24
CA ASN A 38 16.55 11.20 -14.02
C ASN A 38 15.51 11.14 -12.88
N VAL A 39 14.89 9.97 -12.72
CA VAL A 39 13.88 9.70 -11.68
C VAL A 39 14.22 8.48 -10.82
N ALA A 40 15.44 7.95 -10.95
CA ALA A 40 15.85 6.68 -10.33
C ALA A 40 15.71 6.69 -8.81
N VAL A 41 16.16 7.76 -8.15
CA VAL A 41 16.06 7.94 -6.70
C VAL A 41 14.59 7.97 -6.25
N LYS A 42 13.74 8.72 -6.97
CA LYS A 42 12.32 8.81 -6.63
C LYS A 42 11.60 7.48 -6.86
N LEU A 43 11.94 6.77 -7.94
CA LEU A 43 11.38 5.45 -8.25
C LEU A 43 11.77 4.42 -7.19
N ALA A 44 13.02 4.43 -6.72
CA ALA A 44 13.48 3.56 -5.65
C ALA A 44 12.70 3.82 -4.35
N LYS A 45 12.52 5.09 -3.98
CA LYS A 45 11.73 5.47 -2.80
C LYS A 45 10.27 4.98 -2.89
N VAL A 46 9.62 5.21 -4.02
CA VAL A 46 8.22 4.76 -4.24
C VAL A 46 8.10 3.24 -4.18
N LYS A 47 9.09 2.50 -4.71
CA LYS A 47 9.12 1.03 -4.61
C LYS A 47 9.24 0.55 -3.16
N SER A 48 10.14 1.15 -2.38
CA SER A 48 10.30 0.80 -0.96
C SER A 48 9.05 1.11 -0.15
N GLU A 49 8.42 2.27 -0.37
CA GLU A 49 7.15 2.63 0.27
C GLU A 49 6.02 1.66 -0.09
N LYS A 50 5.94 1.24 -1.37
CA LYS A 50 4.94 0.27 -1.83
C LYS A 50 5.10 -1.08 -1.11
N LEU A 51 6.33 -1.56 -0.93
CA LEU A 51 6.59 -2.81 -0.20
C LEU A 51 6.14 -2.72 1.27
N ALA A 52 6.48 -1.62 1.96
CA ALA A 52 6.04 -1.41 3.34
C ALA A 52 4.51 -1.37 3.48
N ILE A 53 3.81 -0.76 2.52
CA ILE A 53 2.34 -0.72 2.47
C ILE A 53 1.75 -2.11 2.22
N MET A 54 2.37 -2.93 1.36
CA MET A 54 1.93 -4.31 1.14
C MET A 54 2.09 -5.18 2.40
N GLU A 55 3.17 -4.98 3.16
CA GLU A 55 3.36 -5.65 4.44
C GLU A 55 2.34 -5.21 5.51
N GLU A 56 2.00 -3.92 5.55
CA GLU A 56 0.92 -3.41 6.42
C GLU A 56 -0.44 -4.01 6.03
N GLU A 57 -0.77 -4.04 4.73
CA GLU A 57 -1.99 -4.66 4.22
C GLU A 57 -2.09 -6.13 4.63
N ALA A 58 -1.01 -6.90 4.44
CA ALA A 58 -0.95 -8.31 4.82
C ALA A 58 -1.15 -8.51 6.33
N ARG A 59 -0.56 -7.65 7.18
CA ARG A 59 -0.75 -7.69 8.63
C ARG A 59 -2.20 -7.42 9.03
N LEU A 60 -2.83 -6.41 8.42
CA LEU A 60 -4.24 -6.08 8.69
C LEU A 60 -5.19 -7.20 8.27
N LEU A 61 -4.96 -7.81 7.10
CA LEU A 61 -5.75 -8.94 6.63
C LEU A 61 -5.63 -10.15 7.57
N ARG A 62 -4.42 -10.46 8.06
CA ARG A 62 -4.21 -11.53 9.05
C ARG A 62 -4.95 -11.23 10.36
N ALA A 63 -4.85 -10.01 10.87
CA ALA A 63 -5.55 -9.60 12.10
C ALA A 63 -7.07 -9.66 11.93
N LEU A 64 -7.61 -9.23 10.79
CA LEU A 64 -9.04 -9.33 10.47
C LEU A 64 -9.50 -10.79 10.41
N LYS A 65 -8.73 -11.67 9.77
CA LYS A 65 -9.03 -13.11 9.70
C LYS A 65 -9.05 -13.75 11.09
N GLN A 66 -8.08 -13.42 11.95
CA GLN A 66 -8.02 -13.92 13.33
C GLN A 66 -9.15 -13.38 14.22
N SER A 67 -9.66 -12.18 13.91
CA SER A 67 -10.77 -11.57 14.65
C SER A 67 -12.16 -12.13 14.26
N ALA A 68 -12.28 -12.85 13.14
CA ALA A 68 -13.53 -13.49 12.74
C ALA A 68 -13.73 -14.77 13.59
N PRO A 69 -14.75 -14.83 14.48
CA PRO A 69 -15.15 -16.11 15.06
C PRO A 69 -15.73 -16.99 13.95
N TYR A 70 -15.51 -18.31 14.07
CA TYR A 70 -16.13 -19.34 13.22
C TYR A 70 -17.64 -19.15 13.09
#